data_AF-A0A6B3HN26-F1
#
_entry.id   AF-A0A6B3HN26-F1
#
_cell.length_a   1.000
_cell.length_b   1.000
_cell.length_c   1.000
_cell.angle_alpha   90.00
_cell.angle_beta   90.00
_cell.angle_gamma   90.00
#
_symmetry.space_group_name_H-M   'P 1'
#
loop_
_entity.id
_entity.type
_entity.pdbx_description
1 polymer ?
#
loop_
_entity_poly.entity_id
_entity_poly.type
_entity_poly.pdbx_seq_one_letter_code
_entity_poly.pdbx_strand_id
1 'polypeptide(L)'
;DAVEGSCERPRVLDSVDRVNGLAPPSLSGRAHFRDLTPVHPTERLRLETEKGGPALRIVDLVSPLGKGQRGLLVAPPKTGKTVLLQQLAAAVATNHPECHL
;
A
#
# COMPACT_ATOMS: atom_id res chain seq x y z
N ASP A 1 5.98 13.47 4.73
CA ASP A 1 6.69 12.37 5.42
C ASP A 1 6.11 12.21 6.82
N ALA A 2 6.08 10.98 7.35
CA ALA A 2 5.71 10.74 8.74
C ALA A 2 6.92 11.09 9.63
N VAL A 3 6.72 11.93 10.62
CA VAL A 3 7.78 12.41 11.53
C VAL A 3 7.44 11.99 12.94
N GLU A 4 8.37 11.29 13.58
CA GLU A 4 8.29 10.85 14.97
C GLU A 4 9.37 11.58 15.78
N GLY A 5 9.01 12.01 16.98
CA GLY A 5 9.92 12.73 17.85
C GLY A 5 9.31 13.09 19.18
N SER A 6 10.07 13.83 19.98
CA SER A 6 9.65 14.21 21.33
C SER A 6 8.92 15.56 21.34
N CYS A 7 7.92 15.65 22.21
CA CYS A 7 7.15 16.85 22.48
C CYS A 7 7.18 17.10 23.98
N GLU A 8 7.92 18.11 24.43
CA GLU A 8 7.89 18.58 25.81
C GLU A 8 6.67 19.48 26.06
N ARG A 9 6.17 20.13 24.99
CA ARG A 9 4.97 20.96 25.02
C ARG A 9 3.88 20.41 24.09
N PRO A 10 2.59 20.48 24.49
CA PRO A 10 1.52 19.97 23.66
C PRO A 10 1.46 20.71 22.32
N ARG A 11 1.42 19.93 21.23
CA ARG A 11 1.37 20.41 19.83
C ARG A 11 2.63 21.13 19.32
N VAL A 12 3.75 21.00 20.02
CA VAL A 12 5.06 21.48 19.54
C VAL A 12 5.99 20.27 19.48
N LEU A 13 6.63 20.05 18.33
CA LEU A 13 7.65 19.03 18.15
C LEU A 13 9.01 19.65 18.49
N ASP A 14 9.64 19.19 19.58
CA ASP A 14 10.88 19.78 20.09
C ASP A 14 12.12 19.05 19.52
N SER A 15 12.05 17.73 19.32
CA SER A 15 13.09 16.94 18.62
C SER A 15 12.49 16.04 17.54
N VAL A 16 13.28 15.70 16.52
CA VAL A 16 12.94 14.70 15.51
C VAL A 16 13.82 13.48 15.71
N ASP A 17 13.21 12.34 16.01
CA ASP A 17 13.92 11.09 16.24
C ASP A 17 13.95 10.25 14.96
N ARG A 18 12.85 10.21 14.21
CA ARG A 18 12.72 9.45 12.96
C ARG A 18 11.86 10.17 11.93
N VAL A 19 12.17 9.91 10.66
CA VAL A 19 11.34 10.30 9.51
C VAL A 19 11.12 9.08 8.64
N ASN A 20 9.87 8.69 8.42
CA ASN A 20 9.47 7.46 7.73
C ASN A 20 10.20 6.20 8.24
N GLY A 21 10.39 6.10 9.56
CA GLY A 21 11.08 4.96 10.20
C GLY A 21 12.61 4.99 10.14
N LEU A 22 13.22 5.99 9.50
CA LEU A 22 14.67 6.15 9.40
C LEU A 22 15.19 7.30 10.27
N ALA A 23 16.43 7.18 10.74
CA ALA A 23 17.10 8.27 11.45
C ALA A 23 17.39 9.45 10.51
N PRO A 24 17.30 10.72 10.97
CA PRO A 24 17.50 11.90 10.12
C PRO A 24 18.79 11.92 9.28
N PRO A 25 19.97 11.50 9.80
CA PRO A 25 21.20 11.47 9.00
C PRO A 25 21.11 10.54 7.77
N SER A 26 20.33 9.47 7.89
CA SER A 26 20.15 8.44 6.85
C SER A 26 19.24 8.90 5.70
N LEU A 27 18.64 10.09 5.79
CA LEU A 27 17.75 10.63 4.76
C LEU A 27 18.51 11.38 3.66
N SER A 28 19.80 11.68 3.88
CA SER A 28 20.62 12.37 2.88
C SER A 28 20.73 11.53 1.60
N GLY A 29 20.45 12.13 0.44
CA GLY A 29 20.49 11.46 -0.86
C GLY A 29 19.22 10.73 -1.29
N ARG A 30 18.13 10.79 -0.51
CA ARG A 30 16.83 10.26 -0.95
C ARG A 30 16.31 11.05 -2.17
N ALA A 31 16.12 10.37 -3.30
CA ALA A 31 15.51 10.96 -4.49
C ALA A 31 14.07 11.39 -4.20
N HIS A 32 13.64 12.51 -4.81
CA HIS A 32 12.22 12.89 -4.73
C HIS A 32 11.38 11.93 -5.58
N PHE A 33 10.16 11.65 -5.13
CA PHE A 33 9.27 10.70 -5.82
C PHE A 33 9.03 11.04 -7.30
N ARG A 34 8.95 12.34 -7.64
CA ARG A 34 8.76 12.83 -9.01
C ARG A 34 9.94 12.56 -9.96
N ASP A 35 11.14 12.37 -9.40
CA ASP A 35 12.36 12.16 -10.16
C ASP A 35 12.62 10.66 -10.40
N LEU A 36 11.80 9.79 -9.80
CA LEU A 36 11.89 8.34 -10.00
C LEU A 36 11.44 7.97 -11.41
N THR A 37 12.12 6.98 -12.01
CA THR A 37 11.75 6.47 -13.33
C THR A 37 10.46 5.65 -13.22
N PRO A 38 9.39 5.99 -13.97
CA PRO A 38 8.19 5.19 -14.00
C PRO A 38 8.48 3.87 -14.70
N VAL A 39 8.14 2.76 -14.06
CA VAL A 39 8.30 1.41 -14.59
C VAL A 39 6.97 0.67 -14.57
N HIS A 40 6.80 -0.28 -15.49
CA HIS A 40 5.66 -1.18 -15.44
C HIS A 40 5.78 -2.15 -14.26
N PRO A 41 4.64 -2.59 -13.67
CA PRO A 41 4.66 -3.59 -12.61
C PRO A 41 5.32 -4.89 -13.07
N THR A 42 6.38 -5.30 -12.37
CA THR A 42 7.10 -6.57 -12.60
C THR A 42 6.75 -7.62 -11.56
N GLU A 43 6.42 -7.19 -10.34
CA GLU A 43 6.00 -8.06 -9.25
C GLU A 43 4.48 -8.17 -9.19
N ARG A 44 3.97 -9.40 -9.26
CA ARG A 44 2.54 -9.69 -9.19
C ARG A 44 2.06 -9.76 -7.73
N LEU A 45 0.92 -9.14 -7.45
CA LEU A 45 0.16 -9.31 -6.22
C LEU A 45 -0.81 -10.48 -6.38
N ARG A 46 -0.58 -11.57 -5.65
CA ARG A 46 -1.47 -12.75 -5.66
C ARG A 46 -2.57 -12.54 -4.62
N LEU A 47 -3.83 -12.70 -5.03
CA LEU A 47 -5.00 -12.37 -4.21
C LEU A 47 -5.74 -13.61 -3.71
N GLU A 48 -5.54 -14.75 -4.37
CA GLU A 48 -6.03 -16.04 -3.88
C GLU A 48 -5.50 -16.34 -2.47
N THR A 49 -6.41 -16.73 -1.58
CA THR A 49 -6.13 -17.17 -0.21
C THR A 49 -6.99 -18.38 0.11
N GLU A 50 -6.57 -19.26 1.02
CA GLU A 50 -7.31 -20.49 1.36
C GLU A 50 -8.73 -20.22 1.87
N LYS A 51 -8.90 -19.14 2.64
CA LYS A 51 -10.19 -18.68 3.17
C LYS A 51 -10.88 -17.67 2.25
N GLY A 52 -10.28 -17.36 1.09
CA GLY A 52 -10.75 -16.36 0.16
C GLY A 52 -11.92 -16.84 -0.69
N GLY A 53 -12.86 -15.94 -0.97
CA GLY A 53 -13.96 -16.21 -1.90
C GLY A 53 -13.49 -16.30 -3.36
N PRO A 54 -14.34 -16.84 -4.27
CA PRO A 54 -14.01 -17.00 -5.69
C PRO A 54 -13.73 -15.66 -6.41
N ALA A 55 -14.24 -14.54 -5.89
CA ALA A 55 -14.07 -13.22 -6.49
C ALA A 55 -12.59 -12.86 -6.72
N LEU A 56 -11.72 -13.08 -5.72
CA LEU A 56 -10.30 -12.74 -5.83
C LEU A 56 -9.55 -13.67 -6.80
N ARG A 57 -9.95 -14.94 -6.86
CA ARG A 57 -9.42 -15.91 -7.83
C ARG A 57 -9.77 -15.51 -9.26
N ILE A 58 -11.00 -15.03 -9.47
CA ILE A 58 -11.44 -14.48 -10.76
C ILE A 58 -10.62 -13.24 -11.12
N VAL A 59 -10.37 -12.34 -10.17
CA VAL A 59 -9.47 -11.18 -10.41
C VAL A 59 -8.08 -11.64 -10.81
N ASP A 60 -7.50 -12.61 -10.11
CA ASP A 60 -6.20 -13.18 -10.44
C ASP A 60 -6.13 -13.77 -11.85
N LEU A 61 -7.23 -14.35 -12.35
CA LEU A 61 -7.28 -14.95 -13.68
C LEU A 61 -7.52 -13.91 -14.78
N VAL A 62 -8.45 -12.98 -14.56
CA VAL A 62 -8.97 -12.08 -15.61
C VAL A 62 -8.23 -10.75 -15.64
N SER A 63 -7.83 -10.24 -14.48
CA SER A 63 -7.22 -8.91 -14.33
C SER A 63 -6.13 -8.93 -13.24
N PRO A 64 -4.99 -9.62 -13.49
CA PRO A 64 -3.93 -9.74 -12.49
C PRO A 64 -3.40 -8.35 -12.07
N LEU A 65 -3.17 -8.18 -10.77
CA LEU A 65 -2.65 -6.95 -10.19
C LEU A 65 -1.14 -7.08 -9.90
N GLY A 66 -0.40 -5.99 -10.03
CA GLY A 66 1.02 -5.91 -9.70
C GLY A 66 1.37 -4.73 -8.80
N LYS A 67 2.59 -4.73 -8.25
CA LYS A 67 3.09 -3.62 -7.43
C LYS A 67 3.28 -2.38 -8.30
N GLY A 68 2.61 -1.29 -7.92
CA GLY A 68 2.53 -0.07 -8.73
C GLY A 68 1.41 -0.08 -9.79
N GLN A 69 0.53 -1.10 -9.80
CA GLN A 69 -0.61 -1.16 -10.72
C GLN A 69 -1.59 -0.02 -10.46
N ARG A 70 -2.07 0.60 -11.54
CA ARG A 70 -3.15 1.59 -11.53
C ARG A 70 -4.42 0.92 -12.07
N GLY A 71 -5.30 0.54 -11.15
CA GLY A 71 -6.57 -0.14 -11.47
C GLY A 71 -7.78 0.76 -11.28
N LEU A 72 -8.85 0.47 -12.02
CA LEU A 72 -10.15 1.12 -11.86
C LEU A 72 -11.22 0.07 -11.57
N LEU A 73 -11.88 0.18 -10.41
CA LEU A 73 -13.00 -0.67 -10.05
C LEU A 73 -14.32 0.01 -10.43
N VAL A 74 -14.84 -0.37 -11.59
CA VAL A 74 -16.14 0.09 -12.13
C VAL A 74 -17.23 -0.88 -11.69
N ALA A 75 -18.22 -0.37 -10.96
CA ALA A 75 -19.35 -1.16 -10.50
C ALA A 75 -20.59 -0.27 -10.28
N PRO A 76 -21.80 -0.69 -10.69
CA PRO A 76 -23.05 0.01 -10.36
C PRO A 76 -23.33 0.07 -8.85
N PRO A 77 -24.26 0.92 -8.39
CA PRO A 77 -24.66 0.94 -6.97
C PRO A 77 -25.11 -0.44 -6.47
N LYS A 78 -24.80 -0.76 -5.20
CA LYS A 78 -25.23 -1.99 -4.49
C LYS A 78 -24.70 -3.33 -5.06
N THR A 79 -23.61 -3.32 -5.84
CA THR A 79 -23.00 -4.55 -6.39
C THR A 79 -21.82 -5.10 -5.57
N GLY A 80 -21.64 -4.62 -4.33
CA GLY A 80 -20.60 -5.15 -3.44
C GLY A 80 -19.20 -4.60 -3.64
N LYS A 81 -19.04 -3.44 -4.33
CA LYS A 81 -17.74 -2.75 -4.51
C LYS A 81 -16.94 -2.61 -3.21
N THR A 82 -17.61 -2.22 -2.12
CA THR A 82 -16.97 -2.06 -0.80
C THR A 82 -16.49 -3.41 -0.25
N VAL A 83 -17.29 -4.46 -0.39
CA VAL A 83 -16.94 -5.82 0.07
C VAL A 83 -15.74 -6.34 -0.73
N LEU A 84 -15.72 -6.12 -2.04
CA LEU A 84 -14.58 -6.52 -2.88
C LEU A 84 -13.30 -5.78 -2.48
N LEU A 85 -13.38 -4.48 -2.18
CA LEU A 85 -12.24 -3.70 -1.69
C LEU A 85 -11.72 -4.21 -0.34
N GLN A 86 -12.61 -4.57 0.59
CA GLN A 86 -12.23 -5.17 1.87
C GLN A 86 -11.54 -6.52 1.67
N GLN A 87 -12.07 -7.36 0.78
CA GLN A 87 -11.47 -8.65 0.44
C GLN A 87 -10.08 -8.48 -0.19
N LEU A 88 -9.92 -7.51 -1.11
CA LEU A 88 -8.63 -7.16 -1.70
C LEU A 88 -7.61 -6.76 -0.63
N ALA A 89 -7.98 -5.85 0.29
CA ALA A 89 -7.10 -5.40 1.36
C ALA A 89 -6.69 -6.56 2.30
N ALA A 90 -7.65 -7.42 2.69
CA ALA A 90 -7.37 -8.57 3.52
C ALA A 90 -6.44 -9.60 2.84
N ALA A 91 -6.63 -9.82 1.53
CA ALA A 91 -5.76 -10.71 0.76
C ALA A 91 -4.35 -10.15 0.60
N VAL A 92 -4.21 -8.85 0.33
CA VAL A 92 -2.88 -8.19 0.29
C VAL A 92 -2.21 -8.27 1.65
N ALA A 93 -2.92 -8.01 2.75
CA ALA A 93 -2.35 -8.11 4.10
C ALA A 93 -1.85 -9.53 4.43
N THR A 94 -2.55 -10.55 3.93
CA THR A 94 -2.23 -11.95 4.19
C THR A 94 -1.07 -12.43 3.33
N ASN A 95 -1.09 -12.13 2.03
CA ASN A 95 -0.14 -12.68 1.05
C ASN A 95 1.10 -11.80 0.88
N HIS A 96 0.99 -10.51 1.19
CA HIS A 96 2.03 -9.50 1.02
C HIS A 96 2.18 -8.65 2.30
N PRO A 97 2.63 -9.24 3.42
CA PRO A 97 2.79 -8.53 4.69
C PRO A 97 3.86 -7.42 4.63
N GLU A 98 4.70 -7.42 3.61
CA GLU A 98 5.66 -6.34 3.34
C GLU A 98 5.00 -5.07 2.78
N CYS A 99 3.80 -5.19 2.22
CA CYS A 99 3.05 -4.06 1.70
C CYS A 99 2.44 -3.25 2.84
N HIS A 100 2.63 -1.94 2.79
CA HIS A 100 1.93 -1.01 3.68
C HIS A 100 0.49 -0.81 3.18
N LEU A 101 -0.49 -0.93 4.08
CA LEU A 101 -1.94 -0.80 3.82
C LEU A 101 -2.54 0.38 4.58
#